data_AF-A0A7S0HAL6-F1
#
_entry.id   AF-A0A7S0HAL6-F1
#
_cell.length_a   1.000
_cell.length_b   1.000
_cell.length_c   1.000
_cell.angle_alpha   90.00
_cell.angle_beta   90.00
_cell.angle_gamma   90.00
#
_symmetry.space_group_name_H-M   'P 1'
#
loop_
_entity.id
_entity.type
_entity.pdbx_description
1 polymer ?
#
loop_
_entity_poly.entity_id
_entity_poly.type
_entity_poly.pdbx_seq_one_letter_code
_entity_poly.pdbx_strand_id
1 'polypeptide(L)'
;YILLCGFPPFYEEELPALFEQILHARYDFPSPWWDNVSQEAKQLVQGLLTIDPVKRLTAAQVMALPWVSGAAPTADLSGAQAAMKKYNATRKLKKAALGLMAKHRMAKLMEAGRAQQ
;
A
#
# COMPACT_ATOMS: atom_id res chain seq x y z
N TYR A 1 1.15 7.52 -3.03
CA TYR A 1 1.08 6.29 -3.84
C TYR A 1 -0.35 5.75 -3.94
N ILE A 2 -0.91 5.09 -2.91
CA ILE A 2 -2.24 4.44 -2.99
C ILE A 2 -3.35 5.39 -3.44
N LEU A 3 -3.37 6.65 -2.99
CA LEU A 3 -4.37 7.63 -3.43
C LEU A 3 -4.32 7.93 -4.94
N LEU A 4 -3.16 7.75 -5.59
CA LEU A 4 -2.93 8.09 -6.99
C LEU A 4 -3.21 6.93 -7.95
N CYS A 5 -3.05 5.68 -7.51
CA CYS A 5 -3.20 4.50 -8.37
C CYS A 5 -4.14 3.41 -7.82
N GLY A 6 -4.46 3.44 -6.52
CA GLY A 6 -5.41 2.54 -5.87
C GLY A 6 -4.84 1.26 -5.25
N PHE A 7 -3.52 1.03 -5.26
CA PHE A 7 -2.88 -0.16 -4.70
C PHE A 7 -1.53 0.17 -4.03
N PRO A 8 -0.98 -0.69 -3.14
CA PRO A 8 0.25 -0.39 -2.41
C PRO A 8 1.49 -0.37 -3.32
N PRO A 9 2.53 0.42 -2.96
CA PRO A 9 3.80 0.47 -3.72
C PRO A 9 4.63 -0.81 -3.63
N PHE A 10 4.41 -1.61 -2.59
CA PHE A 10 5.10 -2.88 -2.35
C PHE A 10 4.04 -3.98 -2.23
N TYR A 11 4.15 -5.02 -3.05
CA TYR A 11 3.23 -6.14 -3.05
C TYR A 11 3.95 -7.39 -3.56
N GLU A 12 3.97 -8.41 -2.71
CA GLU A 12 4.45 -9.74 -3.03
C GLU A 12 3.57 -10.77 -2.32
N GLU A 13 3.52 -12.00 -2.84
CA GLU A 13 2.83 -13.10 -2.17
C GLU A 13 3.60 -13.57 -0.94
N GLU A 14 4.92 -13.65 -1.07
CA GLU A 14 5.84 -14.11 -0.02
C GLU A 14 6.40 -12.95 0.80
N LEU A 15 6.33 -13.08 2.13
CA LEU A 15 6.81 -12.04 3.06
C LEU A 15 8.28 -11.68 2.87
N PRO A 16 9.22 -12.63 2.66
CA PRO A 16 10.62 -12.28 2.42
C PRO A 16 10.82 -11.38 1.20
N ALA A 17 10.14 -11.67 0.09
CA ALA A 17 10.21 -10.86 -1.12
C ALA A 17 9.62 -9.45 -0.89
N LEU A 18 8.51 -9.36 -0.14
CA LEU A 18 7.92 -8.08 0.24
C LEU A 18 8.92 -7.23 1.06
N PHE A 19 9.58 -7.83 2.06
CA PHE A 19 10.56 -7.13 2.87
C PHE A 19 11.77 -6.69 2.04
N GLU A 20 12.25 -7.52 1.12
CA GLU A 20 13.31 -7.15 0.18
C GLU A 20 12.94 -5.94 -0.69
N GLN A 21 11.70 -5.86 -1.18
CA GLN A 21 11.22 -4.68 -1.91
C GLN A 21 11.21 -3.43 -1.02
N ILE A 22 10.74 -3.54 0.22
CA ILE A 22 10.67 -2.42 1.17
C ILE A 22 12.07 -1.92 1.54
N LEU A 23 12.99 -2.83 1.87
CA LEU A 23 14.37 -2.51 2.29
C LEU A 23 15.13 -1.77 1.19
N HIS A 24 14.87 -2.12 -0.06
CA HIS A 24 15.51 -1.51 -1.22
C HIS A 24 14.66 -0.43 -1.91
N ALA A 25 13.52 -0.06 -1.33
CA ALA A 25 12.54 0.86 -1.92
C ALA A 25 12.25 0.55 -3.40
N ARG A 26 12.10 -0.74 -3.75
CA ARG A 26 11.77 -1.19 -5.10
C ARG A 26 10.27 -1.07 -5.33
N TYR A 27 9.87 0.01 -5.98
CA TYR A 27 8.51 0.25 -6.47
C TYR A 27 8.60 0.94 -7.83
N ASP A 28 7.52 0.89 -8.58
CA ASP A 28 7.42 1.47 -9.92
C ASP A 28 6.14 2.32 -10.09
N PHE A 29 5.96 2.86 -11.28
CA PHE A 29 4.80 3.64 -11.68
C PHE A 29 4.14 2.98 -12.91
N PRO A 30 3.46 1.83 -12.72
CA PRO A 30 3.06 0.98 -13.84
C PRO A 30 1.89 1.58 -14.61
N SER A 31 1.92 1.41 -15.93
CA SER A 31 0.78 1.66 -16.81
C SER A 31 -0.30 0.58 -16.62
N PRO A 32 -1.59 0.92 -16.80
CA PRO A 32 -2.10 2.24 -17.17
C PRO A 32 -2.33 3.19 -15.97
N TRP A 33 -2.12 2.72 -14.74
CA TRP A 33 -2.58 3.42 -13.53
C TRP A 33 -1.86 4.73 -13.24
N TRP A 34 -0.63 4.89 -13.73
CA TRP A 34 0.20 6.07 -13.52
C TRP A 34 0.34 6.96 -14.76
N ASP A 35 -0.34 6.63 -15.86
CA ASP A 35 -0.19 7.35 -17.13
C ASP A 35 -0.74 8.77 -17.02
N ASN A 36 -1.87 8.96 -16.33
CA ASN A 36 -2.51 10.26 -16.12
C ASN A 36 -2.03 10.98 -14.85
N VAL A 37 -1.09 10.40 -14.11
CA VAL A 37 -0.55 11.00 -12.88
C VAL A 37 0.60 11.93 -13.23
N SER A 38 0.49 13.19 -12.80
CA SER A 38 1.47 14.26 -13.04
C SER A 38 2.87 13.92 -12.55
N GLN A 39 3.89 14.45 -13.22
CA GLN A 39 5.29 14.20 -12.88
C GLN A 39 5.66 14.69 -11.47
N GLU A 40 5.09 15.81 -11.04
CA GLU A 40 5.29 16.41 -9.72
C GLU A 40 4.79 15.47 -8.61
N ALA A 41 3.68 14.76 -8.85
CA ALA A 41 3.16 13.75 -7.92
C ALA A 41 4.12 12.55 -7.82
N LYS A 42 4.69 12.11 -8.95
CA LYS A 42 5.69 11.02 -9.00
C LYS A 42 6.95 11.43 -8.25
N GLN A 43 7.43 12.66 -8.43
CA GLN A 43 8.57 13.22 -7.69
C GLN A 43 8.31 13.32 -6.19
N LEU A 44 7.13 13.77 -5.77
CA LEU A 44 6.72 13.77 -4.36
C LEU A 44 6.78 12.35 -3.77
N VAL A 45 6.24 11.37 -4.48
CA VAL A 45 6.28 9.96 -4.04
C VAL A 45 7.72 9.46 -3.94
N GLN A 46 8.59 9.81 -4.89
CA GLN A 46 10.01 9.46 -4.86
C GLN A 46 10.73 10.04 -3.64
N GLY A 47 10.50 11.33 -3.35
CA GLY A 47 11.09 12.00 -2.19
C GLY A 47 10.59 11.46 -0.84
N LEU A 48 9.37 10.94 -0.78
CA LEU A 48 8.80 10.32 0.42
C LEU A 48 9.24 8.86 0.61
N LEU A 49 9.28 8.07 -0.47
CA LEU A 49 9.73 6.68 -0.47
C LEU A 49 11.25 6.57 -0.67
N THR A 50 12.00 7.40 0.06
CA THR A 50 13.47 7.40 0.09
C THR A 50 13.98 6.58 1.27
N ILE A 51 14.93 5.67 1.00
CA ILE A 51 15.53 4.77 1.99
C ILE A 51 16.24 5.58 3.08
N ASP A 52 17.16 6.45 2.67
CA ASP A 52 17.94 7.29 3.57
C ASP A 52 17.03 8.34 4.24
N PRO A 53 16.82 8.26 5.57
CA PRO A 53 15.92 9.17 6.26
C PRO A 53 16.42 10.63 6.26
N VAL A 54 17.73 10.85 6.09
CA VAL A 54 18.32 12.21 6.01
C VAL A 54 18.00 12.86 4.67
N LYS A 55 17.89 12.05 3.59
CA LYS A 55 17.52 12.53 2.25
C LYS A 55 16.01 12.55 2.02
N ARG A 56 15.23 11.86 2.85
CA ARG A 56 13.77 11.83 2.74
C ARG A 56 13.17 13.21 2.99
N LEU A 57 12.17 13.57 2.19
CA LEU A 57 11.47 14.84 2.36
C LEU A 57 10.87 14.96 3.76
N THR A 58 11.16 16.08 4.41
CA THR A 58 10.53 16.50 5.66
C THR A 58 9.12 17.03 5.40
N ALA A 59 8.26 17.04 6.41
CA ALA A 59 6.91 17.60 6.29
C ALA A 59 6.91 19.06 5.81
N ALA A 60 7.84 19.88 6.30
CA ALA A 60 7.98 21.28 5.89
C ALA A 60 8.31 21.41 4.40
N GLN A 61 9.24 20.59 3.89
CA GLN A 61 9.56 20.55 2.46
C GLN A 61 8.36 20.09 1.63
N VAL A 62 7.63 19.07 2.09
CA VAL A 62 6.42 18.56 1.39
C VAL A 62 5.35 19.65 1.27
N MET A 63 5.07 20.39 2.35
CA MET A 63 4.06 21.45 2.34
C MET A 63 4.41 22.61 1.41
N ALA A 64 5.69 22.84 1.13
CA ALA A 64 6.16 23.87 0.22
C ALA A 64 6.10 23.46 -1.26
N LEU A 65 5.85 22.18 -1.58
CA LEU A 65 5.77 21.73 -2.96
C LEU A 65 4.48 22.26 -3.62
N PRO A 66 4.54 22.85 -4.83
CA PRO A 66 3.37 23.38 -5.53
C PRO A 66 2.22 22.37 -5.65
N TRP A 67 2.56 21.11 -5.91
CA TRP A 67 1.60 20.02 -6.01
C TRP A 67 0.78 19.84 -4.72
N VAL A 68 1.38 20.08 -3.55
CA VAL A 68 0.70 19.99 -2.24
C VAL A 68 0.02 21.30 -1.88
N SER A 69 0.63 22.45 -2.20
CA SER A 69 0.15 23.77 -1.82
C SER A 69 -0.99 24.32 -2.69
N GLY A 70 -1.61 23.49 -3.52
CA GLY A 70 -2.81 23.84 -4.29
C GLY A 70 -2.60 24.05 -5.80
N ALA A 71 -1.42 23.76 -6.34
CA ALA A 71 -1.14 23.80 -7.78
C ALA A 71 -1.10 22.39 -8.42
N ALA A 72 -1.67 21.39 -7.77
CA ALA A 72 -1.86 20.08 -8.40
C ALA A 72 -2.84 20.18 -9.58
N PRO A 73 -2.56 19.52 -10.72
CA PRO A 73 -3.46 19.51 -11.86
C PRO A 73 -4.73 18.70 -11.55
N THR A 74 -5.83 19.09 -12.19
CA THR A 74 -7.05 18.28 -12.21
C THR A 74 -6.84 17.10 -13.17
N ALA A 75 -6.63 15.90 -12.61
CA ALA A 75 -6.53 14.65 -13.36
C ALA A 75 -7.73 13.75 -13.09
N ASP A 76 -8.18 12.99 -14.09
CA ASP A 76 -9.16 11.93 -13.86
C ASP A 76 -8.49 10.76 -13.11
N LEU A 77 -8.94 10.53 -11.88
CA LEU A 77 -8.48 9.46 -11.00
C LEU A 77 -9.56 8.38 -10.82
N SER A 78 -10.56 8.30 -11.68
CA SER A 78 -11.61 7.28 -11.66
C SER A 78 -11.04 5.85 -11.64
N GLY A 79 -9.99 5.61 -12.43
CA GLY A 79 -9.24 4.35 -12.44
C GLY A 79 -8.60 4.02 -11.08
N ALA A 80 -7.98 5.01 -10.43
CA ALA A 80 -7.39 4.85 -9.11
C ALA A 80 -8.47 4.58 -8.04
N GLN A 81 -9.61 5.27 -8.11
CA GLN A 81 -10.75 5.01 -7.22
C GLN A 81 -11.30 3.60 -7.39
N ALA A 82 -11.45 3.12 -8.63
CA ALA A 82 -11.89 1.76 -8.92
C ALA A 82 -10.90 0.71 -8.40
N ALA A 83 -9.60 0.90 -8.66
CA ALA A 83 -8.54 0.05 -8.15
C ALA A 83 -8.53 0.02 -6.60
N MET A 84 -8.72 1.17 -5.96
CA MET A 84 -8.80 1.27 -4.49
C MET A 84 -10.01 0.54 -3.92
N LYS A 85 -11.18 0.61 -4.57
CA LYS A 85 -12.37 -0.17 -4.18
C LYS A 85 -12.07 -1.67 -4.25
N LYS A 86 -11.47 -2.13 -5.35
CA LYS A 86 -11.06 -3.54 -5.52
C LYS A 86 -10.06 -3.96 -4.45
N TYR A 87 -9.00 -3.18 -4.22
CA TYR A 87 -8.00 -3.45 -3.20
C TYR A 87 -8.62 -3.59 -1.80
N ASN A 88 -9.47 -2.65 -1.41
CA ASN A 88 -10.16 -2.68 -0.12
C ASN A 88 -11.08 -3.88 0.04
N ALA A 89 -11.82 -4.26 -1.02
CA ALA A 89 -12.66 -5.45 -1.01
C ALA A 89 -11.83 -6.73 -0.81
N THR A 90 -10.77 -6.91 -1.61
CA THR A 90 -9.86 -8.05 -1.51
C THR A 90 -9.22 -8.14 -0.12
N ARG A 91 -8.75 -7.01 0.43
CA ARG A 91 -8.15 -6.95 1.77
C ARG A 91 -9.13 -7.37 2.87
N LYS A 92 -10.38 -6.89 2.81
CA LYS A 92 -11.43 -7.26 3.77
C LYS A 92 -11.75 -8.76 3.70
N LEU A 93 -11.87 -9.31 2.49
CA LEU A 93 -12.13 -10.74 2.29
C LEU A 93 -10.98 -11.62 2.81
N LYS A 94 -9.72 -11.29 2.49
CA LYS A 94 -8.54 -11.99 3.03
C LYS A 94 -8.53 -11.98 4.56
N LYS A 95 -8.82 -10.84 5.18
CA LYS A 95 -8.88 -10.72 6.65
C LYS A 95 -9.98 -11.59 7.26
N ALA A 96 -11.16 -11.64 6.64
CA ALA A 96 -12.26 -12.49 7.10
C ALA A 96 -11.89 -13.98 7.03
N ALA A 97 -11.30 -14.42 5.92
CA ALA A 97 -10.87 -15.81 5.74
C ALA A 97 -9.82 -16.23 6.79
N LEU A 98 -8.78 -15.41 7.00
CA LEU A 98 -7.78 -15.65 8.04
C LEU A 98 -8.39 -15.72 9.45
N GLY A 99 -9.36 -14.86 9.75
CA GLY A 99 -10.08 -14.88 11.02
C GLY A 99 -10.86 -16.17 11.24
N LEU A 100 -11.57 -16.67 10.22
CA LEU A 100 -12.29 -17.94 10.29
C LEU A 100 -11.35 -19.13 10.49
N MET A 101 -10.22 -19.16 9.77
CA MET A 101 -9.20 -20.22 9.93
C MET A 101 -8.58 -20.20 11.32
N ALA A 102 -8.26 -19.02 11.86
CA ALA A 102 -7.72 -18.88 13.22
C ALA A 102 -8.72 -19.37 14.27
N LYS A 103 -10.00 -18.96 14.16
CA LYS A 103 -11.07 -19.43 15.05
C LYS A 103 -11.22 -20.95 15.02
N HIS A 104 -11.19 -21.55 13.82
CA HIS A 104 -11.30 -23.00 13.69
C HIS A 104 -10.10 -23.74 14.32
N ARG A 105 -8.87 -23.23 14.11
CA ARG A 105 -7.67 -23.78 14.76
C ARG A 105 -7.74 -23.70 16.28
N MET A 106 -8.18 -22.57 16.84
CA MET A 106 -8.32 -22.41 18.28
C MET A 106 -9.36 -23.36 18.88
N ALA A 107 -10.52 -23.52 18.24
CA ALA A 107 -11.55 -24.46 18.70
C ALA A 107 -10.99 -25.89 18.79
N LYS A 108 -10.28 -26.34 17.74
CA LYS A 108 -9.65 -27.67 17.70
C LYS A 108 -8.60 -27.86 18.79
N LEU A 109 -7.78 -26.83 19.09
CA LEU A 109 -6.81 -26.88 20.18
C LEU A 109 -7.48 -26.98 21.56
N MET A 110 -8.58 -26.27 21.77
CA MET A 110 -9.34 -26.33 23.03
C MET A 110 -10.02 -27.69 23.24
N GLU A 111 -10.55 -28.30 22.18
CA GLU A 111 -11.12 -29.66 22.25
C GLU A 111 -10.04 -30.71 22.55
N ALA A 112 -8.87 -30.61 21.90
CA ALA A 112 -7.74 -31.51 22.17
C ALA A 112 -7.23 -31.39 23.61
N GLY A 113 -7.15 -30.17 24.17
CA GLY A 113 -6.74 -29.96 25.56
C GLY A 113 -7.75 -30.49 26.58
N ARG A 114 -9.05 -30.51 26.25
CA ARG A 114 -10.10 -31.11 27.10
C ARG A 114 -10.09 -32.63 27.07
N ALA A 115 -9.69 -33.24 25.95
CA ALA A 115 -9.60 -34.69 25.82
C ALA A 115 -8.37 -35.30 26.54
N GLN A 116 -7.46 -34.46 27.04
CA GLN A 116 -6.24 -34.86 27.75
C GLN A 116 -6.31 -34.64 29.27
N GLN A 117 -7.45 -34.16 29.80
CA GLN A 117 -7.75 -34.02 31.23
C GLN A 117 -8.74 -35.10 31.68
#